data_AF-A0A178AX82-F1
#
_entry.id   AF-A0A178AX82-F1
#
_cell.length_a   1.000
_cell.length_b   1.000
_cell.length_c   1.000
_cell.angle_alpha   90.00
_cell.angle_beta   90.00
_cell.angle_gamma   90.00
#
_symmetry.space_group_name_H-M   'P 1'
#
loop_
_entity.id
_entity.type
_entity.pdbx_description
1 polymer ?
#
loop_
_entity_poly.entity_id
_entity_poly.type
_entity_poly.pdbx_seq_one_letter_code
_entity_poly.pdbx_strand_id
1 'polypeptide(L)'
;MSLNKLYYNQIDSITSTDGKASYMLRDPKDLIAFILQAREANDIRILNQKARLSDDKSHHALSDHADHVVSAKLVQSAIMRHSIKATVKTYAGSIARKLDAKIKSSDGDFTRRVAAFLEYAIYDQFPCQSLEECLGRHTDYRAEDEVRYVKQCLQREYIVL
;
A
#
# COMPACT_ATOMS: atom_id res chain seq x y z
N MET A 1 5.54 12.62 -7.69
CA MET A 1 5.85 11.23 -8.10
C MET A 1 5.47 10.95 -9.55
N SER A 2 6.21 10.13 -10.30
CA SER A 2 5.97 9.86 -11.74
C SER A 2 4.67 9.10 -12.02
N LEU A 3 4.32 8.10 -11.20
CA LEU A 3 3.07 7.33 -11.36
C LEU A 3 1.83 8.22 -11.20
N ASN A 4 1.85 9.15 -10.23
CA ASN A 4 0.81 10.17 -10.07
C ASN A 4 0.66 11.07 -11.30
N LYS A 5 1.79 11.55 -11.83
CA LYS A 5 1.80 12.38 -13.05
C LYS A 5 1.22 11.61 -14.25
N LEU A 6 1.56 10.34 -14.40
CA LEU A 6 1.01 9.47 -15.46
C LEU A 6 -0.50 9.30 -15.31
N TYR A 7 -0.99 9.06 -14.09
CA TYR A 7 -2.41 8.84 -13.83
C TYR A 7 -3.29 10.05 -14.17
N TYR A 8 -2.78 11.26 -13.90
CA TYR A 8 -3.46 12.52 -14.23
C TYR A 8 -3.12 13.09 -15.60
N ASN A 9 -2.50 12.30 -16.49
CA ASN A 9 -2.07 12.72 -17.83
C ASN A 9 -1.21 14.00 -17.83
N GLN A 10 -0.40 14.21 -16.78
CA GLN A 10 0.60 15.29 -16.73
C GLN A 10 1.91 14.91 -17.44
N ILE A 11 2.13 13.61 -17.63
CA ILE A 11 3.15 13.03 -18.50
C ILE A 11 2.49 11.90 -19.30
N ASP A 12 2.98 11.65 -20.51
CA ASP A 12 2.40 10.65 -21.40
C ASP A 12 2.87 9.21 -21.08
N SER A 13 4.10 9.08 -20.55
CA SER A 13 4.71 7.79 -20.27
C SER A 13 5.66 7.82 -19.07
N ILE A 14 5.87 6.64 -18.47
CA ILE A 14 6.95 6.36 -17.53
C ILE A 14 7.94 5.37 -18.16
N THR A 15 9.20 5.45 -17.76
CA THR A 15 10.27 4.56 -18.27
C THR A 15 10.75 3.64 -17.15
N SER A 16 11.11 2.40 -17.50
CA SER A 16 11.73 1.45 -16.57
C SER A 16 13.04 2.02 -16.00
N THR A 17 13.43 1.53 -14.83
CA THR A 17 14.66 1.98 -14.14
C THR A 17 15.93 1.71 -14.95
N ASP A 18 15.91 0.68 -15.81
CA ASP A 18 17.00 0.36 -16.73
C ASP A 18 16.92 1.10 -18.08
N GLY A 19 15.91 1.96 -18.28
CA GLY A 19 15.73 2.77 -19.48
C GLY A 19 15.23 2.03 -20.71
N LYS A 20 14.98 0.72 -20.63
CA LYS A 20 14.73 -0.12 -21.82
C LYS A 20 13.28 -0.14 -22.31
N ALA A 21 12.32 0.21 -21.46
CA ALA A 21 10.91 0.16 -21.79
C ALA A 21 10.19 1.42 -21.30
N SER A 22 9.21 1.88 -22.08
CA SER A 22 8.32 2.98 -21.70
C SER A 22 6.88 2.51 -21.74
N TYR A 23 6.10 3.00 -20.78
CA TYR A 23 4.73 2.58 -20.53
C TYR A 23 3.83 3.81 -20.43
N MET A 24 2.75 3.82 -21.21
CA MET A 24 1.63 4.74 -21.08
C MET A 24 0.67 4.26 -20.00
N LEU A 25 -0.26 5.12 -19.58
CA LEU A 25 -1.27 4.78 -18.55
C LEU A 25 -2.12 3.54 -18.88
N ARG A 26 -2.29 3.21 -20.17
CA ARG A 26 -3.05 2.02 -20.59
C ARG A 26 -2.32 0.72 -20.24
N ASP A 27 -0.99 0.70 -20.35
CA ASP A 27 -0.20 -0.51 -20.25
C ASP A 27 -0.25 -1.16 -18.85
N PRO A 28 -0.12 -0.43 -17.72
CA PRO A 28 -0.31 -1.03 -16.40
C PRO A 28 -1.76 -1.44 -16.14
N LYS A 29 -2.76 -0.76 -16.73
CA LYS A 29 -4.18 -1.17 -16.58
C LYS A 29 -4.44 -2.49 -17.28
N ASP A 30 -3.94 -2.64 -18.51
CA ASP A 30 -4.10 -3.85 -19.31
C ASP A 30 -3.32 -5.02 -18.67
N LEU A 31 -2.11 -4.77 -18.14
CA LEU A 31 -1.35 -5.76 -17.39
C LEU A 31 -2.08 -6.25 -16.12
N ILE A 32 -2.65 -5.32 -15.33
CA ILE A 32 -3.43 -5.68 -14.15
C ILE A 32 -4.65 -6.52 -14.54
N ALA A 33 -5.39 -6.10 -15.57
CA ALA A 33 -6.55 -6.85 -16.05
C ALA A 33 -6.16 -8.27 -16.50
N PHE A 34 -5.07 -8.40 -17.25
CA PHE A 34 -4.52 -9.69 -17.68
C PHE A 34 -4.22 -10.60 -16.48
N ILE A 35 -3.53 -10.09 -15.44
CA ILE A 35 -3.21 -10.86 -14.24
C ILE A 35 -4.49 -11.30 -13.51
N LEU A 36 -5.45 -10.39 -13.31
CA LEU A 36 -6.70 -10.68 -12.61
C LEU A 36 -7.53 -11.74 -13.33
N GLN A 37 -7.61 -11.67 -14.66
CA GLN A 37 -8.32 -12.65 -15.47
C GLN A 37 -7.59 -13.99 -15.50
N ALA A 38 -6.27 -13.99 -15.73
CA ALA A 38 -5.46 -15.21 -15.78
C ALA A 38 -5.41 -15.95 -14.44
N ARG A 39 -5.67 -15.26 -13.33
CA ARG A 39 -5.76 -15.83 -11.98
C ARG A 39 -7.18 -16.13 -11.54
N GLU A 40 -8.18 -15.84 -12.38
CA GLU A 40 -9.61 -15.96 -12.02
C GLU A 40 -9.91 -15.29 -10.67
N ALA A 41 -9.39 -14.07 -10.48
CA ALA A 41 -9.41 -13.39 -9.20
C ALA A 41 -10.84 -13.02 -8.77
N ASN A 42 -11.32 -13.65 -7.70
CA ASN A 42 -12.67 -13.42 -7.15
C ASN A 42 -12.70 -12.53 -5.89
N ASP A 43 -11.60 -12.46 -5.14
CA ASP A 43 -11.40 -11.56 -3.99
C ASP A 43 -10.18 -10.67 -4.29
N ILE A 44 -10.41 -9.37 -4.46
CA ILE A 44 -9.37 -8.40 -4.78
C ILE A 44 -9.24 -7.44 -3.61
N ARG A 45 -8.01 -7.28 -3.11
CA ARG A 45 -7.69 -6.43 -1.96
C ARG A 45 -6.80 -5.28 -2.41
N ILE A 46 -7.24 -4.05 -2.15
CA ILE A 46 -6.54 -2.82 -2.56
C ILE A 46 -6.41 -1.84 -1.40
N LEU A 47 -5.44 -0.93 -1.48
CA LEU A 47 -5.19 0.07 -0.44
C LEU A 47 -5.87 1.41 -0.76
N ASN A 48 -6.79 1.82 0.10
CA ASN A 48 -7.45 3.14 0.15
C ASN A 48 -7.66 3.86 -1.20
N GLN A 49 -8.36 3.25 -2.15
CA GLN A 49 -8.61 3.85 -3.48
C GLN A 49 -9.39 5.18 -3.44
N LYS A 50 -10.10 5.46 -2.33
CA LYS A 50 -10.90 6.67 -2.13
C LYS A 50 -10.09 7.83 -1.54
N ALA A 51 -8.84 7.59 -1.13
CA ALA A 51 -7.97 8.65 -0.67
C ALA A 51 -7.87 9.78 -1.72
N ARG A 52 -7.87 11.01 -1.23
CA ARG A 52 -7.50 12.17 -2.03
C ARG A 52 -5.98 12.23 -2.08
N LEU A 53 -5.47 12.44 -3.28
CA LEU A 53 -4.06 12.78 -3.46
C LEU A 53 -3.88 14.21 -2.95
N SER A 54 -2.97 14.41 -2.01
CA SER A 54 -2.65 15.75 -1.54
C SER A 54 -1.82 16.46 -2.59
N ASP A 55 -2.03 17.78 -2.75
CA ASP A 55 -1.22 18.61 -3.62
C ASP A 55 0.16 18.83 -2.95
N ASP A 56 1.02 17.82 -3.06
CA ASP A 56 2.50 17.77 -3.02
C ASP A 56 3.29 18.72 -2.09
N LYS A 57 2.70 19.32 -1.05
CA LYS A 57 3.39 20.29 -0.16
C LYS A 57 3.15 20.12 1.33
N SER A 58 2.22 19.26 1.72
CA SER A 58 2.03 18.91 3.14
C SER A 58 2.17 17.41 3.28
N HIS A 59 3.36 16.98 3.71
CA HIS A 59 3.58 15.64 4.27
C HIS A 59 2.81 15.55 5.59
N HIS A 60 1.48 15.53 5.53
CA HIS A 60 0.70 15.17 6.69
C HIS A 60 0.94 13.68 6.92
N ALA A 61 1.40 13.32 8.11
CA ALA A 61 1.62 11.94 8.56
C ALA A 61 0.40 11.00 8.48
N LEU A 62 -0.73 11.46 7.92
CA LEU A 62 -1.99 10.75 7.76
C LEU A 62 -2.45 10.69 6.29
N SER A 63 -1.75 11.38 5.39
CA SER A 63 -2.01 11.36 3.96
C SER A 63 -1.36 10.12 3.36
N ASP A 64 -2.13 9.38 2.58
CA ASP A 64 -1.57 8.25 1.84
C ASP A 64 -0.60 8.72 0.78
N HIS A 65 0.53 8.02 0.72
CA HIS A 65 1.52 8.22 -0.30
C HIS A 65 0.91 8.05 -1.70
N ALA A 66 1.32 8.89 -2.65
CA ALA A 66 0.65 8.97 -3.94
C ALA A 66 0.65 7.64 -4.69
N ASP A 67 1.74 6.87 -4.62
CA ASP A 67 1.82 5.57 -5.28
C ASP A 67 0.82 4.55 -4.70
N HIS A 68 0.51 4.60 -3.40
CA HIS A 68 -0.49 3.72 -2.79
C HIS A 68 -1.88 3.99 -3.37
N VAL A 69 -2.25 5.27 -3.39
CA VAL A 69 -3.55 5.72 -3.86
C VAL A 69 -3.71 5.48 -5.36
N VAL A 70 -2.70 5.84 -6.15
CA VAL A 70 -2.74 5.66 -7.61
C VAL A 70 -2.75 4.20 -8.00
N SER A 71 -1.95 3.34 -7.34
CA SER A 71 -1.97 1.89 -7.60
C SER A 71 -3.36 1.29 -7.37
N ALA A 72 -4.02 1.65 -6.26
CA ALA A 72 -5.37 1.16 -6.00
C ALA A 72 -6.41 1.70 -6.99
N LYS A 73 -6.28 2.96 -7.41
CA LYS A 73 -7.12 3.54 -8.47
C LYS A 73 -6.89 2.87 -9.83
N LEU A 74 -5.66 2.44 -10.15
CA LEU A 74 -5.36 1.70 -11.37
C LEU A 74 -6.03 0.32 -11.36
N VAL A 75 -5.97 -0.40 -10.23
CA VAL A 75 -6.66 -1.69 -10.07
C VAL A 75 -8.16 -1.53 -10.23
N GLN A 76 -8.78 -0.56 -9.54
CA GLN A 76 -10.22 -0.28 -9.71
C GLN A 76 -10.56 0.07 -11.16
N SER A 77 -9.73 0.89 -11.82
CA SER A 77 -9.93 1.26 -13.22
C SER A 77 -9.88 0.06 -14.16
N ALA A 78 -8.94 -0.88 -13.93
CA ALA A 78 -8.83 -2.10 -14.71
C ALA A 78 -10.06 -3.01 -14.53
N ILE A 79 -10.52 -3.20 -13.28
CA ILE A 79 -11.73 -3.97 -12.97
C ILE A 79 -12.95 -3.40 -13.71
N MET A 80 -13.16 -2.08 -13.64
CA MET A 80 -14.28 -1.42 -14.30
C MET A 80 -14.20 -1.50 -15.82
N ARG A 81 -13.02 -1.21 -16.39
CA ARG A 81 -12.81 -1.20 -17.85
C ARG A 81 -13.02 -2.57 -18.49
N HIS A 82 -12.61 -3.64 -17.80
CA HIS A 82 -12.68 -5.01 -18.32
C HIS A 82 -13.88 -5.80 -17.75
N SER A 83 -14.80 -5.13 -17.04
CA SER A 83 -16.00 -5.75 -16.45
C SER A 83 -15.70 -7.01 -15.63
N ILE A 84 -14.60 -6.98 -14.87
CA ILE A 84 -14.17 -8.13 -14.06
C ILE A 84 -15.14 -8.29 -12.89
N LYS A 85 -15.78 -9.46 -12.80
CA LYS A 85 -16.70 -9.80 -11.71
C LYS A 85 -15.91 -10.31 -10.50
N ALA A 86 -15.63 -9.42 -9.56
CA ALA A 86 -14.90 -9.75 -8.34
C ALA A 86 -15.43 -8.95 -7.14
N THR A 87 -15.24 -9.50 -5.94
CA THR A 87 -15.43 -8.75 -4.70
C THR A 87 -14.20 -7.91 -4.42
N VAL A 88 -14.37 -6.59 -4.32
CA VAL A 88 -13.27 -5.67 -4.02
C VAL A 88 -13.35 -5.22 -2.56
N LYS A 89 -12.29 -5.47 -1.80
CA LYS A 89 -12.10 -4.96 -0.43
C LYS A 89 -11.03 -3.89 -0.44
N THR A 90 -11.38 -2.71 0.05
CA THR A 90 -10.43 -1.61 0.19
C THR A 90 -9.99 -1.52 1.64
N TYR A 91 -8.68 -1.42 1.90
CA TYR A 91 -8.12 -1.29 3.24
C TYR A 91 -7.72 0.16 3.53
N ALA A 92 -7.81 0.57 4.78
CA ALA A 92 -7.33 1.87 5.23
C ALA A 92 -5.80 1.93 5.09
N GLY A 93 -5.30 3.04 4.55
CA GLY A 93 -3.88 3.33 4.51
C GLY A 93 -3.42 4.02 5.78
N SER A 94 -2.75 5.15 5.63
CA SER A 94 -2.10 5.96 6.67
C SER A 94 -3.06 6.39 7.79
N ILE A 95 -4.35 6.54 7.51
CA ILE A 95 -5.36 6.85 8.54
C ILE A 95 -5.51 5.72 9.58
N ALA A 96 -5.19 4.46 9.23
CA ALA A 96 -5.21 3.34 10.16
C ALA A 96 -4.29 3.59 11.37
N ARG A 97 -3.26 4.43 11.23
CA ARG A 97 -2.34 4.82 12.33
C ARG A 97 -3.06 5.45 13.53
N LYS A 98 -4.24 6.05 13.33
CA LYS A 98 -5.07 6.65 14.38
C LYS A 98 -6.13 5.71 14.97
N LEU A 99 -6.26 4.52 14.40
CA LEU A 99 -7.25 3.55 14.86
C LEU A 99 -6.62 2.61 15.88
N ASP A 100 -7.46 2.01 16.70
CA ASP A 100 -7.02 1.06 17.71
C ASP A 100 -6.44 -0.21 17.08
N ALA A 101 -5.74 -1.02 17.88
CA ALA A 101 -5.34 -2.35 17.42
C ALA A 101 -6.58 -3.24 17.31
N LYS A 102 -6.79 -3.88 16.15
CA LYS A 102 -7.89 -4.84 15.96
C LYS A 102 -7.43 -6.29 16.17
N ILE A 103 -6.15 -6.56 15.90
CA ILE A 103 -5.54 -7.89 16.01
C ILE A 103 -4.75 -7.97 17.31
N LYS A 104 -5.02 -9.00 18.11
CA LYS A 104 -4.31 -9.23 19.38
C LYS A 104 -2.91 -9.78 19.10
N SER A 105 -1.93 -9.41 19.91
CA SER A 105 -0.56 -9.91 19.75
C SER A 105 -0.41 -11.41 20.04
N SER A 106 -1.39 -12.00 20.72
CA SER A 106 -1.48 -13.44 20.96
C SER A 106 -2.12 -14.21 19.80
N ASP A 107 -2.60 -13.52 18.76
CA ASP A 107 -3.24 -14.14 17.60
C ASP A 107 -2.19 -14.76 16.67
N GLY A 108 -2.48 -15.94 16.12
CA GLY A 108 -1.63 -16.58 15.13
C GLY A 108 -1.48 -15.76 13.85
N ASP A 109 -2.49 -14.96 13.48
CA ASP A 109 -2.40 -14.02 12.36
C ASP A 109 -1.38 -12.91 12.63
N PHE A 110 -1.29 -12.43 13.86
CA PHE A 110 -0.26 -11.45 14.24
C PHE A 110 1.14 -12.07 14.10
N THR A 111 1.35 -13.29 14.58
CA THR A 111 2.64 -13.99 14.46
C THR A 111 3.05 -14.16 12.99
N ARG A 112 2.12 -14.57 12.12
CA ARG A 112 2.38 -14.70 10.67
C ARG A 112 2.75 -13.36 10.02
N ARG A 113 2.07 -12.27 10.40
CA ARG A 113 2.38 -10.93 9.91
C ARG A 113 3.75 -10.44 10.33
N VAL A 114 4.12 -10.66 11.58
CA VAL A 114 5.46 -10.32 12.10
C VAL A 114 6.52 -11.10 11.32
N ALA A 115 6.34 -12.41 11.12
CA ALA A 115 7.28 -13.22 10.36
C ALA A 115 7.46 -12.70 8.93
N ALA A 116 6.36 -12.43 8.22
CA ALA A 116 6.42 -11.85 6.88
C ALA A 116 7.06 -10.46 6.86
N PHE A 117 6.78 -9.59 7.83
CA PHE A 117 7.41 -8.28 7.92
C PHE A 117 8.94 -8.40 8.06
N LEU A 118 9.40 -9.26 8.98
CA LEU A 118 10.83 -9.42 9.25
C LEU A 118 11.60 -10.00 8.06
N GLU A 119 10.94 -10.77 7.19
CA GLU A 119 11.53 -11.29 5.95
C GLU A 119 11.92 -10.17 4.97
N TYR A 120 11.20 -9.04 4.99
CA TYR A 120 11.51 -7.87 4.17
C TYR A 120 12.33 -6.81 4.91
N ALA A 121 12.29 -6.78 6.25
CA ALA A 121 13.02 -5.83 7.06
C ALA A 121 14.55 -5.89 6.85
N ILE A 122 15.10 -7.05 6.47
CA ILE A 122 16.54 -7.17 6.18
C ILE A 122 17.02 -6.29 5.01
N TYR A 123 16.12 -5.84 4.13
CA TYR A 123 16.44 -5.07 2.93
C TYR A 123 16.29 -3.56 3.08
N ASP A 124 15.74 -3.09 4.20
CA ASP A 124 15.57 -1.67 4.47
C ASP A 124 16.70 -1.17 5.40
N GLN A 125 17.08 0.10 5.25
CA GLN A 125 18.25 0.70 5.91
C GLN A 125 18.02 0.92 7.41
N PHE A 126 16.75 1.05 7.83
CA PHE A 126 16.39 1.46 9.17
C PHE A 126 15.50 0.53 10.01
N PRO A 127 14.94 -0.60 9.56
CA PRO A 127 14.01 -1.35 10.38
C PRO A 127 14.71 -2.16 11.48
N CYS A 128 13.90 -2.55 12.45
CA CYS A 128 14.21 -3.59 13.41
C CYS A 128 14.28 -4.96 12.72
N GLN A 129 15.21 -5.80 13.16
CA GLN A 129 15.47 -7.15 12.64
C GLN A 129 14.80 -8.25 13.48
N SER A 130 14.14 -7.86 14.59
CA SER A 130 13.30 -8.74 15.39
C SER A 130 12.13 -7.99 16.02
N LEU A 131 11.07 -8.70 16.43
CA LEU A 131 9.94 -8.09 17.13
C LEU A 131 10.37 -7.42 18.44
N GLU A 132 11.31 -8.02 19.15
CA GLU A 132 11.87 -7.46 20.38
C GLU A 132 12.58 -6.12 20.11
N GLU A 133 13.39 -6.07 19.04
CA GLU A 133 14.04 -4.85 18.61
C GLU A 133 13.02 -3.79 18.17
N CYS A 134 11.96 -4.19 17.46
CA CYS A 134 10.87 -3.27 17.10
C CYS A 134 10.18 -2.67 18.32
N LEU A 135 10.08 -3.43 19.41
CA LEU A 135 9.47 -2.99 20.67
C LEU A 135 10.40 -2.13 21.52
N GLY A 136 11.71 -2.38 21.46
CA GLY A 136 12.73 -1.65 22.22
C GLY A 136 13.02 -0.24 21.69
N ARG A 137 12.67 0.07 20.44
CA ARG A 137 12.89 1.39 19.81
C ARG A 137 11.83 2.45 20.15
N HIS A 138 10.93 2.18 21.10
CA HIS A 138 9.90 3.12 21.57
C HIS A 138 10.50 4.21 22.48
N THR A 139 10.92 5.36 21.93
CA THR A 139 11.37 6.48 22.78
C THR A 139 10.77 7.86 22.49
N ASP A 140 9.99 8.11 21.43
CA ASP A 140 9.26 9.37 21.29
C ASP A 140 8.14 9.30 20.24
N TYR A 141 6.92 9.73 20.61
CA TYR A 141 5.77 9.77 19.71
C TYR A 141 5.92 10.89 18.68
N ARG A 142 6.43 10.53 17.50
CA ARG A 142 6.21 11.30 16.27
C ARG A 142 5.44 10.41 15.29
N ALA A 143 4.30 10.90 14.81
CA ALA A 143 3.40 10.19 13.92
C ALA A 143 4.01 9.79 12.56
N GLU A 144 5.25 10.19 12.30
CA GLU A 144 5.97 10.05 11.03
C GLU A 144 6.91 8.83 10.99
N ASP A 145 7.18 8.17 12.12
CA ASP A 145 8.16 7.07 12.20
C ASP A 145 7.48 5.68 12.22
N GLU A 146 7.03 5.19 11.07
CA GLU A 146 6.43 3.83 10.95
C GLU A 146 7.36 2.73 11.46
N VAL A 147 8.67 2.93 11.27
CA VAL A 147 9.73 2.04 11.71
C VAL A 147 9.80 1.89 13.24
N ARG A 148 9.30 2.87 13.99
CA ARG A 148 9.26 2.86 15.47
C ARG A 148 7.97 2.30 16.06
N TYR A 149 6.96 2.03 15.22
CA TYR A 149 5.62 1.56 15.64
C TYR A 149 5.15 0.32 14.88
N VAL A 150 6.09 -0.52 14.45
CA VAL A 150 5.83 -1.74 13.67
C VAL A 150 4.79 -2.64 14.33
N LYS A 151 4.88 -2.88 15.64
CA LYS A 151 3.88 -3.71 16.34
C LYS A 151 2.47 -3.14 16.19
N GLN A 152 2.30 -1.85 16.47
CA GLN A 152 0.98 -1.20 16.39
C GLN A 152 0.46 -1.21 14.95
N CYS A 153 1.32 -1.00 13.96
CA CYS A 153 0.96 -1.10 12.54
C CYS A 153 0.50 -2.51 12.15
N LEU A 154 1.24 -3.55 12.56
CA LEU A 154 0.91 -4.94 12.22
C LEU A 154 -0.40 -5.42 12.87
N GLN A 155 -0.80 -4.80 13.99
CA GLN A 155 -2.07 -5.08 14.68
C GLN A 155 -3.28 -4.35 14.09
N ARG A 156 -3.09 -3.47 13.09
CA ARG A 156 -4.15 -2.65 12.50
C ARG A 156 -4.52 -3.18 11.13
N GLU A 157 -5.79 -3.47 10.95
CA GLU A 157 -6.37 -3.78 9.65
C GLU A 157 -7.83 -3.32 9.63
N TYR A 158 -8.13 -2.41 8.71
CA TYR A 158 -9.42 -1.77 8.61
C TYR A 158 -9.89 -1.76 7.17
N ILE A 159 -11.11 -2.24 6.95
CA ILE A 159 -11.77 -2.15 5.65
C ILE A 159 -12.44 -0.78 5.56
N VAL A 160 -12.25 -0.08 4.44
CA VAL A 160 -12.93 1.16 4.09
C VAL A 160 -14.02 0.81 3.07
N LEU A 161 -15.27 1.15 3.39
CA LEU A 161 -16.43 0.96 2.52
C LEU A 161 -16.48 2.03 1.43
#